data_AF-A0A821U447-F1
#
_entry.id   AF-A0A821U447-F1
#
_cell.length_a   1.000
_cell.length_b   1.000
_cell.length_c   1.000
_cell.angle_alpha   90.00
_cell.angle_beta   90.00
_cell.angle_gamma   90.00
#
_symmetry.space_group_name_H-M   'P 1'
#
loop_
_entity.id
_entity.type
_entity.pdbx_description
1 polymer ?
#
loop_
_entity_poly.entity_id
_entity_poly.type
_entity_poly.pdbx_seq_one_letter_code
_entity_poly.pdbx_strand_id
1 'polypeptide(L)'
;MELQNLGHIAKVQCAEVRCQMTPDFFQKYVSVTNNKHRRLLLCVMNPNKFRACQFLIRYHERRNDKIIVFSDSMFALELYAKNLGKPYICGKTSQSERIQILQNFLHNPTINTIFVSKVADTSFDLPDANVLIQISSHDGSRRQEAQRLGRILRAKKGTIVEEYNAFFYSLVSQDTVEMYYSEKRQSFLINQGYSYKVITRLVNEDESLFFSTRDEQRQLLKRVLQVTRRGEDKDEESIGQVAASSSSVDRSVGTMNSLSGADETTYMENKKKPTGPV
;
A
#
# COMPACT_ATOMS: atom_id res chain seq x y z
N MET A 1 23.08 3.05 -17.15
CA MET A 1 22.54 3.92 -18.21
C MET A 1 22.60 3.30 -19.60
N GLU A 2 23.69 2.62 -20.00
CA GLU A 2 23.81 2.01 -21.34
C GLU A 2 22.69 1.01 -21.69
N LEU A 3 22.29 0.12 -20.75
CA LEU A 3 21.20 -0.84 -20.97
C LEU A 3 19.80 -0.20 -21.14
N GLN A 4 19.57 0.98 -20.58
CA GLN A 4 18.35 1.77 -20.83
C GLN A 4 18.39 2.45 -22.20
N ASN A 5 19.57 2.94 -22.60
CA ASN A 5 19.77 3.57 -23.91
C ASN A 5 19.69 2.56 -25.06
N LEU A 6 20.09 1.30 -24.81
CA LEU A 6 19.94 0.17 -25.72
C LEU A 6 18.50 -0.39 -25.75
N GLY A 7 17.56 0.16 -24.97
CA GLY A 7 16.14 -0.22 -24.99
C GLY A 7 15.80 -1.55 -24.28
N HIS A 8 16.77 -2.19 -23.61
CA HIS A 8 16.54 -3.42 -22.85
C HIS A 8 15.87 -3.17 -21.49
N ILE A 9 15.93 -1.94 -20.98
CA ILE A 9 15.37 -1.54 -19.69
C ILE A 9 14.42 -0.36 -19.88
N ALA A 10 13.29 -0.37 -19.18
CA ALA A 10 12.33 0.73 -19.19
C ALA A 10 12.96 2.04 -18.70
N LYS A 11 12.67 3.13 -19.39
CA LYS A 11 12.96 4.49 -18.94
C LYS A 11 11.81 4.93 -18.04
N VAL A 12 12.06 4.89 -16.73
CA VAL A 12 11.08 5.20 -15.70
C VAL A 12 11.09 6.70 -15.40
N GLN A 13 9.92 7.35 -15.51
CA GLN A 13 9.69 8.67 -14.94
C GLN A 13 9.07 8.53 -13.55
N CYS A 14 9.81 8.94 -12.51
CA CYS A 14 9.28 9.08 -11.17
C CYS A 14 8.61 10.45 -11.03
N ALA A 15 7.41 10.48 -10.46
CA ALA A 15 6.61 11.67 -10.27
C ALA A 15 6.03 11.72 -8.84
N GLU A 16 6.37 12.76 -8.10
CA GLU A 16 5.72 13.09 -6.84
C GLU A 16 4.50 13.95 -7.10
N VAL A 17 3.34 13.47 -6.67
CA VAL A 17 2.08 14.15 -6.83
C VAL A 17 1.66 14.73 -5.48
N ARG A 18 1.81 16.03 -5.34
CA ARG A 18 1.45 16.73 -4.12
C ARG A 18 -0.03 17.09 -4.12
N CYS A 19 -0.77 16.48 -3.21
CA CYS A 19 -2.20 16.67 -3.03
C CYS A 19 -2.44 17.58 -1.82
N GLN A 20 -3.07 18.73 -2.04
CA GLN A 20 -3.50 19.60 -0.94
C GLN A 20 -4.46 18.86 -0.01
N MET A 21 -4.31 19.02 1.30
CA MET A 21 -5.28 18.48 2.25
C MET A 21 -6.59 19.28 2.19
N THR A 22 -7.73 18.60 2.27
CA THR A 22 -9.00 19.32 2.45
C THR A 22 -9.07 19.92 3.86
N PRO A 23 -9.72 21.08 4.06
CA PRO A 23 -9.73 21.78 5.35
C PRO A 23 -10.20 20.91 6.52
N ASP A 24 -11.29 20.17 6.33
CA ASP A 24 -11.88 19.31 7.37
C ASP A 24 -10.91 18.17 7.79
N PHE A 25 -10.22 17.56 6.82
CA PHE A 25 -9.20 16.54 7.10
C PHE A 25 -7.97 17.13 7.77
N PHE A 26 -7.50 18.30 7.32
CA PHE A 26 -6.32 18.96 7.86
C PHE A 26 -6.53 19.41 9.32
N GLN A 27 -7.67 20.04 9.61
CA GLN A 27 -8.04 20.40 10.98
C GLN A 27 -8.02 19.16 11.88
N LYS A 28 -8.56 18.04 11.39
CA LYS A 28 -8.58 16.80 12.16
C LYS A 28 -7.19 16.20 12.34
N TYR A 29 -6.36 16.26 11.31
CA TYR A 29 -4.97 15.80 11.34
C TYR A 29 -4.15 16.55 12.41
N VAL A 30 -4.24 17.88 12.44
CA VAL A 30 -3.52 18.71 13.44
C VAL A 30 -4.01 18.42 14.86
N SER A 31 -5.31 18.19 15.05
CA SER A 31 -5.87 17.86 16.37
C SER A 31 -5.39 16.50 16.93
N VAL A 32 -4.82 15.63 16.11
CA VAL A 32 -4.31 14.33 16.53
C VAL A 32 -2.81 14.43 16.71
N THR A 33 -2.35 14.45 17.95
CA THR A 33 -0.92 14.51 18.29
C THR A 33 -0.35 13.13 18.58
N ASN A 34 -1.02 12.35 19.45
CA ASN A 34 -0.46 11.14 20.07
C ASN A 34 -0.79 9.81 19.36
N ASN A 35 -1.53 9.84 18.24
CA ASN A 35 -1.86 8.63 17.49
C ASN A 35 -1.32 8.72 16.05
N LYS A 36 -0.10 8.22 15.85
CA LYS A 36 0.59 8.22 14.56
C LYS A 36 -0.20 7.51 13.48
N HIS A 37 -0.79 6.36 13.79
CA HIS A 37 -1.55 5.56 12.82
C HIS A 37 -2.78 6.31 12.33
N ARG A 38 -3.55 6.92 13.23
CA ARG A 38 -4.69 7.78 12.88
C ARG A 38 -4.28 8.97 12.00
N ARG A 39 -3.15 9.61 12.31
CA ARG A 39 -2.62 10.72 11.51
C ARG A 39 -2.30 10.26 10.09
N LEU A 40 -1.64 9.11 9.95
CA LEU A 40 -1.31 8.54 8.65
C LEU A 40 -2.58 8.19 7.86
N LEU A 41 -3.58 7.58 8.51
CA LEU A 41 -4.84 7.27 7.84
C LEU A 41 -5.55 8.52 7.29
N LEU A 42 -5.54 9.62 8.04
CA LEU A 42 -6.08 10.91 7.57
C LEU A 42 -5.33 11.45 6.34
N CYS A 43 -4.01 11.25 6.26
CA CYS A 43 -3.23 11.62 5.08
C CYS A 43 -3.58 10.76 3.86
N VAL A 44 -3.71 9.45 4.04
CA VAL A 44 -3.99 8.48 2.98
C VAL A 44 -5.42 8.64 2.44
N MET A 45 -6.37 8.94 3.33
CA MET A 45 -7.78 9.12 3.01
C MET A 45 -8.15 10.55 2.59
N ASN A 46 -7.16 11.39 2.30
CA ASN A 46 -7.39 12.73 1.79
C ASN A 46 -8.21 12.68 0.48
N PRO A 47 -9.37 13.35 0.38
CA PRO A 47 -10.18 13.38 -0.84
C PRO A 47 -9.42 13.80 -2.09
N ASN A 48 -8.54 14.79 -1.99
CA ASN A 48 -7.75 15.25 -3.14
C ASN A 48 -6.74 14.21 -3.60
N LYS A 49 -6.22 13.39 -2.68
CA LYS A 49 -5.38 12.24 -3.01
C LYS A 49 -6.17 11.17 -3.78
N PHE A 50 -7.40 10.91 -3.35
CA PHE A 50 -8.31 10.01 -4.06
C PHE A 50 -8.58 10.50 -5.49
N ARG A 51 -8.89 11.80 -5.65
CA ARG A 51 -9.13 12.44 -6.95
C ARG A 51 -7.91 12.34 -7.87
N ALA A 52 -6.70 12.57 -7.34
CA ALA A 52 -5.47 12.42 -8.10
C ALA A 52 -5.26 10.96 -8.56
N CYS A 53 -5.50 9.98 -7.69
CA CYS A 53 -5.44 8.56 -8.03
C CYS A 53 -6.42 8.20 -9.16
N GLN A 54 -7.69 8.62 -9.02
CA GLN A 54 -8.72 8.39 -10.03
C GLN A 54 -8.34 9.01 -11.39
N PHE A 55 -7.84 10.24 -11.38
CA PHE A 55 -7.40 10.94 -12.58
C PHE A 55 -6.28 10.17 -13.29
N LEU A 56 -5.23 9.78 -12.55
CA LEU A 56 -4.10 9.04 -13.12
C LEU A 56 -4.53 7.68 -13.69
N ILE A 57 -5.42 6.96 -13.00
CA ILE A 57 -5.98 5.71 -13.50
C ILE A 57 -6.68 5.94 -14.84
N ARG A 58 -7.60 6.91 -14.91
CA ARG A 58 -8.32 7.21 -16.17
C ARG A 58 -7.39 7.67 -17.28
N TYR A 59 -6.41 8.52 -16.96
CA TYR A 59 -5.41 9.00 -17.90
C TYR A 59 -4.65 7.85 -18.56
N HIS A 60 -4.20 6.88 -17.77
CA HIS A 60 -3.45 5.73 -18.27
C HIS A 60 -4.34 4.63 -18.87
N GLU A 61 -5.58 4.46 -18.41
CA GLU A 61 -6.56 3.56 -19.04
C GLU A 61 -6.89 4.00 -20.47
N ARG A 62 -7.00 5.31 -20.74
CA ARG A 62 -7.16 5.86 -22.11
C ARG A 62 -5.97 5.56 -23.01
N ARG A 63 -4.77 5.43 -22.43
CA ARG A 63 -3.54 5.05 -23.14
C ARG A 63 -3.36 3.53 -23.25
N ASN A 64 -4.29 2.75 -22.69
CA ASN A 64 -4.22 1.29 -22.61
C ASN A 64 -2.92 0.81 -21.92
N ASP A 65 -2.52 1.50 -20.85
CA ASP A 65 -1.37 1.13 -20.03
C ASP A 65 -1.83 0.20 -18.88
N LYS A 66 -0.98 -0.76 -18.50
CA LYS A 66 -1.23 -1.62 -17.33
C LYS A 66 -0.81 -0.89 -16.05
N ILE A 67 -1.74 -0.78 -15.11
CA ILE A 67 -1.63 0.03 -13.89
C ILE A 67 -1.72 -0.86 -12.66
N ILE A 68 -0.76 -0.74 -11.76
CA ILE A 68 -0.80 -1.33 -10.42
C ILE A 68 -0.85 -0.20 -9.40
N VAL A 69 -1.85 -0.24 -8.54
CA VAL A 69 -2.01 0.73 -7.44
C VAL A 69 -1.71 0.04 -6.13
N PHE A 70 -0.75 0.58 -5.38
CA PHE A 70 -0.30 0.02 -4.13
C PHE A 70 -0.73 0.89 -2.94
N SER A 71 -1.23 0.22 -1.90
CA SER A 71 -1.60 0.84 -0.62
C SER A 71 -1.21 -0.07 0.54
N ASP A 72 -0.49 0.48 1.53
CA ASP A 72 -0.17 -0.24 2.77
C ASP A 72 -1.41 -0.41 3.67
N SER A 73 -2.30 0.58 3.67
CA SER A 73 -3.50 0.56 4.49
C SER A 73 -4.59 -0.28 3.83
N MET A 74 -5.05 -1.30 4.55
CA MET A 74 -6.13 -2.19 4.11
C MET A 74 -7.47 -1.46 3.95
N PHE A 75 -7.80 -0.60 4.91
CA PHE A 75 -9.01 0.21 4.83
C PHE A 75 -9.00 1.10 3.58
N ALA A 76 -7.88 1.77 3.32
CA ALA A 76 -7.74 2.62 2.14
C ALA A 76 -7.82 1.78 0.85
N LEU A 77 -7.10 0.66 0.77
CA LEU A 77 -7.10 -0.23 -0.38
C LEU A 77 -8.52 -0.64 -0.77
N GLU A 78 -9.29 -1.16 0.19
CA GLU A 78 -10.66 -1.61 -0.06
C GLU A 78 -11.57 -0.45 -0.48
N LEU A 79 -11.43 0.72 0.16
CA LEU A 79 -12.27 1.87 -0.16
C LEU A 79 -11.97 2.42 -1.56
N TYR A 80 -10.70 2.54 -1.93
CA TYR A 80 -10.29 2.95 -3.28
C TYR A 80 -10.77 1.96 -4.34
N ALA A 81 -10.49 0.66 -4.14
CA ALA A 81 -10.86 -0.37 -5.11
C ALA A 81 -12.37 -0.48 -5.32
N LYS A 82 -13.16 -0.48 -4.23
CA LYS A 82 -14.63 -0.57 -4.29
C LYS A 82 -15.26 0.66 -4.95
N ASN A 83 -14.83 1.87 -4.57
CA ASN A 83 -15.37 3.10 -5.16
C ASN A 83 -15.01 3.25 -6.65
N LEU A 84 -13.83 2.79 -7.06
CA LEU A 84 -13.37 2.86 -8.45
C LEU A 84 -13.76 1.64 -9.29
N GLY A 85 -14.41 0.63 -8.68
CA GLY A 85 -14.83 -0.60 -9.36
C GLY A 85 -13.66 -1.42 -9.91
N LYS A 86 -12.52 -1.45 -9.20
CA LYS A 86 -11.31 -2.17 -9.65
C LYS A 86 -11.02 -3.38 -8.76
N PRO A 87 -10.48 -4.49 -9.31
CA PRO A 87 -10.07 -5.64 -8.51
C PRO A 87 -8.96 -5.27 -7.52
N TYR A 88 -8.93 -5.92 -6.36
CA TYR A 88 -7.85 -5.76 -5.38
C TYR A 88 -7.38 -7.10 -4.81
N ILE A 89 -6.11 -7.18 -4.46
CA ILE A 89 -5.49 -8.33 -3.81
C ILE A 89 -4.98 -7.90 -2.44
N CYS A 90 -5.35 -8.65 -1.42
CA CYS A 90 -4.85 -8.51 -0.06
C CYS A 90 -4.55 -9.86 0.59
N GLY A 91 -4.09 -9.86 1.84
CA GLY A 91 -3.77 -11.07 2.59
C GLY A 91 -4.96 -12.01 2.85
N LYS A 92 -6.20 -11.48 2.79
CA LYS A 92 -7.42 -12.29 2.90
C LYS A 92 -7.86 -12.92 1.59
N THR A 93 -7.33 -12.47 0.45
CA THR A 93 -7.67 -12.99 -0.88
C THR A 93 -7.21 -14.44 -1.01
N SER A 94 -8.12 -15.34 -1.39
CA SER A 94 -7.79 -16.75 -1.59
C SER A 94 -6.78 -16.94 -2.74
N GLN A 95 -6.04 -18.03 -2.74
CA GLN A 95 -5.07 -18.31 -3.81
C GLN A 95 -5.75 -18.40 -5.19
N SER A 96 -6.91 -19.06 -5.26
CA SER A 96 -7.68 -19.20 -6.50
C SER A 96 -8.14 -17.86 -7.06
N GLU A 97 -8.70 -17.00 -6.19
CA GLU A 97 -9.13 -15.65 -6.58
C GLU A 97 -7.95 -14.78 -7.01
N ARG A 98 -6.82 -14.88 -6.31
CA ARG A 98 -5.59 -14.17 -6.66
C ARG A 98 -5.11 -14.54 -8.06
N ILE A 99 -5.02 -15.84 -8.37
CA ILE A 99 -4.61 -16.32 -9.69
C ILE A 99 -5.57 -15.80 -10.77
N GLN A 100 -6.88 -15.84 -10.51
CA GLN A 100 -7.88 -15.33 -11.44
C GLN A 100 -7.72 -13.82 -11.71
N ILE A 101 -7.51 -13.00 -10.67
CA ILE A 101 -7.29 -11.55 -10.81
C ILE A 101 -6.02 -11.29 -11.64
N LEU A 102 -4.92 -12.00 -11.36
CA LEU A 102 -3.66 -11.83 -12.07
C LEU A 102 -3.75 -12.27 -13.54
N GLN A 103 -4.39 -13.39 -13.82
CA GLN A 103 -4.63 -13.86 -15.20
C GLN A 103 -5.51 -12.87 -15.98
N ASN A 104 -6.56 -12.37 -15.35
CA ASN A 104 -7.40 -11.32 -15.94
C ASN A 104 -6.59 -10.06 -16.22
N PHE A 105 -5.77 -9.60 -15.27
CA PHE A 105 -4.93 -8.43 -15.49
C PHE A 105 -3.94 -8.61 -16.64
N LEU A 106 -3.36 -9.80 -16.81
CA LEU A 106 -2.40 -10.10 -17.87
C LEU A 106 -3.06 -10.23 -19.25
N HIS A 107 -4.15 -10.99 -19.34
CA HIS A 107 -4.70 -11.45 -20.62
C HIS A 107 -5.98 -10.72 -21.05
N ASN A 108 -6.73 -10.15 -20.11
CA ASN A 108 -7.96 -9.44 -20.42
C ASN A 108 -7.65 -7.96 -20.71
N PRO A 109 -7.89 -7.46 -21.94
CA PRO A 109 -7.62 -6.06 -22.29
C PRO A 109 -8.60 -5.08 -21.63
N THR A 110 -9.71 -5.56 -21.07
CA THR A 110 -10.69 -4.72 -20.36
C THR A 110 -10.27 -4.41 -18.92
N ILE A 111 -9.38 -5.22 -18.33
CA ILE A 111 -8.91 -5.06 -16.96
C ILE A 111 -7.45 -4.62 -17.00
N ASN A 112 -7.26 -3.30 -16.92
CA ASN A 112 -5.94 -2.69 -16.97
C ASN A 112 -5.44 -2.17 -15.62
N THR A 113 -6.26 -2.25 -14.57
CA THR A 113 -5.95 -1.68 -13.26
C THR A 113 -6.24 -2.69 -12.17
N ILE A 114 -5.25 -2.95 -11.30
CA ILE A 114 -5.43 -3.72 -10.07
C ILE A 114 -4.88 -2.95 -8.87
N PHE A 115 -5.49 -3.19 -7.72
CA PHE A 115 -5.06 -2.68 -6.43
C PHE A 115 -4.37 -3.80 -5.64
N VAL A 116 -3.26 -3.50 -4.97
CA VAL A 116 -2.50 -4.49 -4.21
C VAL A 116 -2.08 -3.93 -2.86
N SER A 117 -2.16 -4.76 -1.82
CA SER A 117 -1.62 -4.45 -0.50
C SER A 117 -0.14 -4.82 -0.38
N LYS A 118 0.40 -4.69 0.84
CA LYS A 118 1.78 -5.04 1.18
C LYS A 118 2.13 -6.51 0.96
N VAL A 119 1.16 -7.42 0.84
CA VAL A 119 1.42 -8.82 0.45
C VAL A 119 2.20 -8.97 -0.84
N ALA A 120 2.11 -8.00 -1.76
CA ALA A 120 2.79 -8.07 -3.04
C ALA A 120 4.32 -7.90 -2.94
N ASP A 121 4.84 -7.49 -1.77
CA ASP A 121 6.29 -7.41 -1.55
C ASP A 121 6.94 -8.76 -1.23
N THR A 122 6.19 -9.68 -0.66
CA THR A 122 6.74 -10.90 -0.05
C THR A 122 6.12 -12.18 -0.58
N SER A 123 4.86 -12.14 -1.01
CA SER A 123 4.03 -13.35 -1.07
C SER A 123 3.80 -13.89 -2.48
N PHE A 124 4.11 -13.13 -3.54
CA PHE A 124 3.97 -13.56 -4.94
C PHE A 124 4.67 -12.59 -5.91
N ASP A 125 4.95 -13.08 -7.11
CA ASP A 125 5.42 -12.24 -8.21
C ASP A 125 4.27 -11.46 -8.84
N LEU A 126 4.42 -10.14 -8.90
CA LEU A 126 3.50 -9.29 -9.63
C LEU A 126 3.78 -9.35 -11.13
N PRO A 127 2.73 -9.31 -11.97
CA PRO A 127 2.87 -9.21 -13.41
C PRO A 127 3.50 -7.87 -13.81
N ASP A 128 4.11 -7.85 -14.99
CA ASP A 128 4.69 -6.65 -15.57
C ASP A 128 3.61 -5.56 -15.77
N ALA A 129 3.94 -4.33 -15.38
CA ALA A 129 3.07 -3.17 -15.54
C ALA A 129 3.84 -1.96 -16.08
N ASN A 130 3.10 -1.01 -16.67
CA ASN A 130 3.67 0.22 -17.20
C ASN A 130 3.62 1.35 -16.19
N VAL A 131 2.64 1.32 -15.28
CA VAL A 131 2.35 2.39 -14.34
C VAL A 131 2.23 1.81 -12.93
N LEU A 132 2.99 2.37 -12.01
CA LEU A 132 2.87 2.08 -10.58
C LEU A 132 2.43 3.34 -9.84
N ILE A 133 1.33 3.26 -9.10
CA ILE A 133 0.82 4.35 -8.26
C ILE A 133 0.91 3.93 -6.79
N GLN A 134 1.68 4.67 -5.99
CA GLN A 134 1.82 4.46 -4.56
C GLN A 134 0.98 5.49 -3.80
N ILE A 135 -0.01 5.04 -3.04
CA ILE A 135 -0.92 5.93 -2.28
C ILE A 135 -0.33 6.33 -0.92
N SER A 136 0.26 5.39 -0.19
CA SER A 136 0.83 5.59 1.15
C SER A 136 2.35 5.43 1.11
N SER A 137 3.09 6.42 1.64
CA SER A 137 4.54 6.42 1.95
C SER A 137 4.85 6.18 3.43
N HIS A 138 5.81 5.33 3.82
CA HIS A 138 6.38 5.29 5.16
C HIS A 138 7.93 5.23 5.15
N ASP A 139 8.59 5.72 6.20
CA ASP A 139 10.05 6.00 6.24
C ASP A 139 10.96 4.79 5.93
N GLY A 140 10.47 3.57 6.19
CA GLY A 140 11.25 2.33 6.10
C GLY A 140 11.32 1.68 4.72
N SER A 141 10.43 2.03 3.79
CA SER A 141 10.21 1.25 2.57
C SER A 141 11.04 1.68 1.36
N ARG A 142 11.76 2.81 1.39
CA ARG A 142 12.40 3.37 0.17
C ARG A 142 13.29 2.40 -0.64
N ARG A 143 14.04 1.51 0.03
CA ARG A 143 14.82 0.46 -0.65
C ARG A 143 13.92 -0.60 -1.29
N GLN A 144 12.88 -1.04 -0.56
CA GLN A 144 11.88 -1.98 -1.06
C GLN A 144 11.10 -1.38 -2.23
N GLU A 145 10.72 -0.10 -2.17
CA GLU A 145 10.06 0.63 -3.25
C GLU A 145 10.92 0.65 -4.52
N ALA A 146 12.20 0.97 -4.43
CA ALA A 146 13.08 0.97 -5.61
C ALA A 146 13.30 -0.44 -6.20
N GLN A 147 13.42 -1.47 -5.35
CA GLN A 147 13.47 -2.86 -5.82
C GLN A 147 12.17 -3.26 -6.52
N ARG A 148 11.03 -2.87 -5.93
CA ARG A 148 9.70 -3.09 -6.48
C ARG A 148 9.54 -2.40 -7.84
N LEU A 149 10.00 -1.16 -7.97
CA LEU A 149 10.04 -0.43 -9.23
C LEU A 149 10.79 -1.20 -10.31
N GLY A 150 12.00 -1.69 -9.99
CA GLY A 150 12.81 -2.46 -10.93
C GLY A 150 12.18 -3.80 -11.33
N ARG A 151 11.40 -4.43 -10.46
CA ARG A 151 10.76 -5.73 -10.74
C ARG A 151 9.45 -5.60 -11.51
N ILE A 152 8.63 -4.61 -11.18
CA ILE A 152 7.28 -4.45 -11.76
C ILE A 152 7.30 -3.68 -13.07
N LEU A 153 8.07 -2.58 -13.12
CA LEU A 153 7.96 -1.67 -14.26
C LEU A 153 8.67 -2.26 -15.48
N ARG A 154 7.91 -2.34 -16.58
CA ARG A 154 8.41 -2.74 -17.90
C ARG A 154 7.96 -1.76 -18.96
N ALA A 155 8.81 -1.65 -19.97
CA ALA A 155 8.54 -0.89 -21.16
C ALA A 155 7.31 -1.48 -21.88
N LYS A 156 6.42 -0.60 -22.34
CA LYS A 156 5.35 -0.98 -23.25
C LYS A 156 5.94 -1.45 -24.59
N LYS A 157 5.69 -2.72 -24.94
CA LYS A 157 6.17 -3.34 -26.19
C LYS A 157 5.56 -2.62 -27.40
N GLY A 158 6.39 -2.30 -28.41
CA GLY A 158 5.92 -1.76 -29.69
C GLY A 158 5.68 -0.24 -29.74
N THR A 159 6.07 0.52 -28.72
CA THR A 159 5.93 1.98 -28.73
C THR A 159 7.13 2.63 -29.41
N ILE A 160 6.90 3.40 -30.48
CA ILE A 160 7.91 4.22 -31.14
C ILE A 160 8.17 5.45 -30.24
N VAL A 161 9.41 5.56 -29.74
CA VAL A 161 10.08 6.78 -29.23
C VAL A 161 9.18 7.74 -28.41
N GLU A 162 8.63 7.28 -27.28
CA GLU A 162 8.33 8.19 -26.17
C GLU A 162 9.58 8.32 -25.27
N GLU A 163 9.83 9.50 -24.70
CA GLU A 163 11.00 9.76 -23.84
C GLU A 163 11.02 8.85 -22.60
N TYR A 164 9.82 8.48 -22.11
CA TYR A 164 9.61 7.56 -20.99
C TYR A 164 8.51 6.55 -21.33
N ASN A 165 8.69 5.29 -20.92
CA ASN A 165 7.78 4.19 -21.24
C ASN A 165 7.30 3.42 -20.00
N ALA A 166 7.65 3.92 -18.82
CA ALA A 166 7.14 3.46 -17.53
C ALA A 166 7.02 4.64 -16.56
N PHE A 167 6.00 4.64 -15.72
CA PHE A 167 5.69 5.73 -14.81
C PHE A 167 5.55 5.25 -13.38
N PHE A 168 6.16 6.00 -12.45
CA PHE A 168 5.96 5.81 -11.02
C PHE A 168 5.38 7.08 -10.42
N TYR A 169 4.20 6.97 -9.82
CA TYR A 169 3.56 8.07 -9.11
C TYR A 169 3.57 7.81 -7.61
N SER A 170 4.06 8.77 -6.84
CA SER A 170 3.93 8.78 -5.38
C SER A 170 2.95 9.88 -4.99
N LEU A 171 1.80 9.51 -4.44
CA LEU A 171 0.79 10.47 -4.00
C LEU A 171 1.06 10.91 -2.56
N VAL A 172 1.26 12.22 -2.36
CA VAL A 172 1.71 12.78 -1.08
C VAL A 172 0.73 13.86 -0.64
N SER A 173 0.22 13.77 0.58
CA SER A 173 -0.60 14.82 1.17
C SER A 173 0.29 15.95 1.72
N GLN A 174 0.10 17.16 1.17
CA GLN A 174 0.87 18.36 1.53
C GLN A 174 0.68 18.74 3.00
N ASP A 175 1.70 19.36 3.58
CA ASP A 175 1.72 19.83 4.97
C ASP A 175 1.51 18.73 6.02
N THR A 176 1.83 17.48 5.64
CA THR A 176 1.77 16.33 6.52
C THR A 176 3.11 15.62 6.66
N VAL A 177 3.18 14.66 7.59
CA VAL A 177 4.35 13.79 7.80
C VAL A 177 4.80 13.05 6.53
N GLU A 178 3.92 12.86 5.55
CA GLU A 178 4.28 12.24 4.28
C GLU A 178 5.28 13.08 3.47
N MET A 179 5.27 14.41 3.63
CA MET A 179 6.23 15.31 2.96
C MET A 179 7.66 14.99 3.38
N TYR A 180 7.88 14.81 4.69
CA TYR A 180 9.19 14.45 5.23
C TYR A 180 9.71 13.10 4.68
N TYR A 181 8.82 12.10 4.54
CA TYR A 181 9.19 10.82 3.94
C TYR A 181 9.43 10.96 2.43
N SER A 182 8.71 11.85 1.76
CA SER A 182 8.85 12.06 0.33
C SER A 182 10.17 12.71 -0.05
N GLU A 183 10.65 13.68 0.74
CA GLU A 183 11.97 14.29 0.51
C GLU A 183 13.09 13.24 0.55
N LYS A 184 13.07 12.35 1.55
CA LYS A 184 14.02 11.23 1.63
C LYS A 184 13.91 10.26 0.45
N ARG A 185 12.68 10.01 -0.04
CA ARG A 185 12.43 9.16 -1.22
C ARG A 185 12.95 9.81 -2.49
N GLN A 186 12.72 11.11 -2.65
CA GLN A 186 13.22 11.90 -3.77
C GLN A 186 14.74 11.82 -3.84
N SER A 187 15.44 12.15 -2.75
CA SER A 187 16.91 12.05 -2.71
C SER A 187 17.39 10.64 -3.03
N PHE A 188 16.74 9.61 -2.50
CA PHE A 188 17.10 8.23 -2.75
C PHE A 188 16.94 7.83 -4.23
N LEU A 189 15.80 8.11 -4.85
CA LEU A 189 15.54 7.76 -6.25
C LEU A 189 16.44 8.53 -7.22
N ILE A 190 16.71 9.81 -6.95
CA ILE A 190 17.65 10.61 -7.75
C ILE A 190 19.06 10.02 -7.64
N ASN A 191 19.51 9.62 -6.45
CA ASN A 191 20.83 9.01 -6.26
C ASN A 191 20.97 7.64 -6.96
N GLN A 192 19.86 6.95 -7.23
CA GLN A 192 19.84 5.73 -8.05
C GLN A 192 19.77 6.01 -9.57
N GLY A 193 19.70 7.28 -9.97
CA GLY A 193 19.69 7.72 -11.38
C GLY A 193 18.31 7.75 -12.04
N TYR A 194 17.22 7.73 -11.27
CA TYR A 194 15.87 7.88 -11.83
C TYR A 194 15.54 9.34 -12.17
N SER A 195 14.85 9.57 -13.29
CA SER A 195 14.23 10.87 -13.59
C SER A 195 13.14 11.17 -12.57
N TYR A 196 13.13 12.37 -11.99
CA TYR A 196 12.21 12.73 -10.92
C TYR A 196 11.54 14.08 -11.18
N LYS A 197 10.21 14.13 -11.08
CA LYS A 197 9.41 15.34 -11.28
C LYS A 197 8.45 15.55 -10.12
N VAL A 198 8.28 16.79 -9.67
CA VAL A 198 7.25 17.16 -8.71
C VAL A 198 6.07 17.79 -9.46
N ILE A 199 4.86 17.32 -9.18
CA ILE A 199 3.61 17.78 -9.80
C ILE A 199 2.68 18.28 -8.70
N THR A 200 2.26 19.53 -8.80
CA THR A 200 1.38 20.20 -7.82
C THR A 200 -0.05 20.37 -8.31
N ARG A 201 -0.26 20.32 -9.63
CA ARG A 201 -1.58 20.42 -10.27
C ARG A 201 -1.69 19.33 -11.34
N LEU A 202 -2.65 18.43 -11.16
CA LEU A 202 -2.95 17.33 -12.10
C LEU A 202 -4.36 17.39 -12.64
N VAL A 203 -5.31 17.73 -11.76
CA VAL A 203 -6.73 17.65 -12.05
C VAL A 203 -7.11 18.88 -12.87
N ASN A 204 -7.45 18.66 -14.14
CA ASN A 204 -8.27 19.62 -14.88
C ASN A 204 -9.69 19.54 -14.32
N GLU A 205 -10.34 20.69 -14.15
CA GLU A 205 -11.64 20.81 -13.47
C GLU A 205 -12.79 20.10 -14.20
N ASP A 206 -12.57 19.68 -15.45
CA ASP A 206 -13.60 19.15 -16.36
C ASP A 206 -13.94 17.67 -16.17
N GLU A 207 -13.17 16.91 -15.37
CA GLU A 207 -13.48 15.50 -15.12
C GLU A 207 -14.40 15.30 -13.92
N SER A 208 -15.46 14.49 -14.10
CA SER A 208 -16.30 14.02 -12.99
C SER A 208 -15.52 13.07 -12.08
N LEU A 209 -15.05 13.61 -10.95
CA LEU A 209 -14.25 12.90 -9.94
C LEU A 209 -15.03 12.74 -8.63
N PHE A 210 -14.73 11.66 -7.90
CA PHE A 210 -15.32 11.39 -6.58
C PHE A 210 -14.91 12.44 -5.55
N PHE A 211 -15.73 12.60 -4.52
CA PHE A 211 -15.48 13.53 -3.41
C PHE A 211 -15.31 14.98 -3.88
N SER A 212 -16.06 15.36 -4.93
CA SER A 212 -16.10 16.72 -5.45
C SER A 212 -16.85 17.65 -4.51
N THR A 213 -17.88 17.15 -3.82
CA THR A 213 -18.70 17.91 -2.88
C THR A 213 -18.16 17.86 -1.45
N ARG A 214 -18.37 18.94 -0.68
CA ARG A 214 -17.97 18.98 0.74
C ARG A 214 -18.70 17.93 1.58
N ASP A 215 -19.92 17.57 1.22
CA ASP A 215 -20.70 16.60 2.00
C ASP A 215 -20.19 15.18 1.84
N GLU A 216 -19.81 14.77 0.63
CA GLU A 216 -19.11 13.50 0.39
C GLU A 216 -17.79 13.44 1.18
N GLN A 217 -17.02 14.53 1.18
CA GLN A 217 -15.78 14.64 1.94
C GLN A 217 -16.02 14.48 3.46
N ARG A 218 -17.07 15.10 4.00
CA ARG A 218 -17.45 14.96 5.42
C ARG A 218 -17.93 13.55 5.75
N GLN A 219 -18.69 12.91 4.87
CA GLN A 219 -19.11 11.53 5.05
C GLN A 219 -17.91 10.58 5.08
N LEU A 220 -16.93 10.78 4.19
CA LEU A 220 -15.68 10.06 4.21
C LEU A 220 -14.93 10.27 5.53
N LEU A 221 -14.81 11.52 5.98
CA LEU A 221 -14.14 11.85 7.24
C LEU A 221 -14.80 11.15 8.45
N LYS A 222 -16.14 11.15 8.51
CA LYS A 222 -16.88 10.44 9.58
C LYS A 222 -16.55 8.95 9.58
N ARG A 223 -16.50 8.32 8.40
CA ARG A 223 -16.17 6.91 8.25
C ARG A 223 -14.73 6.61 8.70
N VAL A 224 -13.77 7.44 8.28
CA VAL A 224 -12.36 7.35 8.72
C VAL A 224 -12.24 7.43 10.24
N LEU A 225 -12.93 8.40 10.86
CA LEU A 225 -12.92 8.56 12.32
C LEU A 225 -13.57 7.39 13.07
N GLN A 226 -14.59 6.77 12.50
CA GLN A 226 -15.24 5.61 13.09
C GLN A 226 -14.33 4.38 13.05
N VAL A 227 -13.67 4.12 11.91
CA VAL A 227 -12.76 2.99 11.73
C VAL A 227 -11.58 3.09 12.70
N THR A 228 -10.97 4.26 12.82
CA THR A 228 -9.87 4.44 13.78
C THR A 228 -10.33 4.31 15.23
N ARG A 229 -11.56 4.70 15.57
CA ARG A 229 -12.09 4.48 16.92
C ARG A 229 -12.24 2.99 17.24
N ARG A 230 -12.54 2.16 16.23
CA ARG A 230 -12.67 0.71 16.37
C ARG A 230 -11.32 -0.03 16.29
N GLY A 231 -10.25 0.64 15.89
CA GLY A 231 -8.94 0.02 15.67
C GLY A 231 -8.94 -0.97 14.51
N GLU A 232 -9.84 -0.77 13.53
CA GLU A 232 -9.99 -1.59 12.33
C GLU A 232 -9.07 -1.11 11.18
N ASP A 233 -8.33 -0.02 11.39
CA ASP A 233 -7.37 0.57 10.44
C ASP A 233 -6.01 -0.15 10.37
N LYS A 234 -5.86 -1.19 11.20
CA LYS A 234 -4.69 -2.07 11.30
C LYS A 234 -4.06 -2.46 9.96
N ASP A 235 -2.76 -2.23 9.85
CA ASP A 235 -1.92 -2.70 8.75
C ASP A 235 -1.86 -4.25 8.77
N GLU A 236 -1.66 -4.90 7.62
CA GLU A 236 -1.74 -6.36 7.50
C GLU A 236 -0.81 -7.13 8.47
N GLU A 237 0.35 -6.57 8.81
CA GLU A 237 1.28 -7.15 9.81
C GLU A 237 0.64 -7.33 11.19
N SER A 238 -0.24 -6.41 11.58
CA SER A 238 -0.97 -6.48 12.85
C SER A 238 -2.18 -7.43 12.79
N ILE A 239 -2.66 -7.80 11.60
CA ILE A 239 -3.70 -8.82 11.42
C ILE A 239 -3.09 -10.22 11.52
N GLY A 240 -1.90 -10.42 10.94
CA GLY A 240 -1.16 -11.69 11.01
C GLY A 240 -0.80 -12.08 12.45
N GLN A 241 -0.42 -11.12 13.29
CA GLN A 241 -0.17 -11.35 14.71
C GLN A 241 -1.44 -11.72 15.50
N VAL A 242 -2.60 -11.15 15.14
CA VAL A 242 -3.88 -11.45 15.81
C VAL A 242 -4.37 -12.86 15.47
N ALA A 243 -4.18 -13.31 14.23
CA ALA A 243 -4.47 -14.68 13.82
C ALA A 243 -3.53 -15.72 14.47
N ALA A 244 -2.27 -15.34 14.75
CA ALA A 244 -1.35 -16.16 15.53
C ALA A 244 -1.66 -16.13 17.04
N SER A 245 -2.26 -15.04 17.57
CA SER A 245 -2.63 -14.94 18.99
C SER A 245 -4.02 -15.47 19.33
N SER A 246 -4.84 -15.86 18.34
CA SER A 246 -6.16 -16.48 18.58
C SER A 246 -6.07 -17.95 19.00
N SER A 247 -4.88 -18.56 19.04
CA SER A 247 -4.65 -19.74 19.87
C SER A 247 -4.55 -19.29 21.34
N SER A 248 -5.65 -19.45 22.05
CA SER A 248 -5.82 -19.15 23.48
C SER A 248 -4.64 -19.65 24.33
N VAL A 249 -3.79 -18.71 24.78
CA VAL A 249 -2.89 -18.92 25.90
C VAL A 249 -3.39 -18.02 27.03
N ASP A 250 -4.03 -18.64 28.00
CA ASP A 250 -4.45 -18.00 29.24
C ASP A 250 -3.18 -17.62 30.02
N ARG A 251 -2.92 -16.32 30.17
CA ARG A 251 -1.75 -15.81 30.88
C ARG A 251 -2.13 -15.62 32.35
N SER A 252 -1.77 -16.58 33.20
CA SER A 252 -1.71 -16.32 34.63
C SER A 252 -0.59 -15.33 34.92
N VAL A 253 -0.88 -14.33 35.76
CA VAL A 253 0.05 -13.28 36.17
C VAL A 253 1.07 -13.89 37.14
N GLY A 254 2.29 -14.15 36.65
CA GLY A 254 3.42 -14.58 37.45
C GLY A 254 4.32 -13.41 37.85
N THR A 255 4.55 -13.26 39.15
CA THR A 255 5.41 -12.26 39.79
C THR A 255 6.87 -12.41 39.35
N MET A 256 7.59 -11.28 39.25
CA MET A 256 8.95 -11.08 38.69
C MET A 256 10.11 -11.98 39.18
N ASN A 257 9.88 -12.96 40.05
CA ASN A 257 10.95 -13.80 40.63
C ASN A 257 11.28 -15.08 39.84
N SER A 258 10.58 -15.39 38.73
CA SER A 258 10.79 -16.63 37.97
C SER A 258 11.80 -16.53 36.81
N LEU A 259 12.52 -15.41 36.68
CA LEU A 259 13.50 -15.16 35.61
C LEU A 259 14.96 -15.47 35.99
N SER A 260 15.25 -15.86 37.24
CA SER A 260 16.57 -16.37 37.61
C SER A 260 16.55 -17.88 37.64
N GLY A 261 17.17 -18.51 36.64
CA GLY A 261 17.29 -19.96 36.47
C GLY A 261 18.11 -20.65 37.56
N ALA A 262 17.54 -20.69 38.76
CA ALA A 262 18.06 -21.41 39.92
C ALA A 262 16.89 -22.10 40.60
N ASP A 263 16.39 -23.17 39.98
CA ASP A 263 15.69 -24.23 40.71
C ASP A 263 15.98 -25.58 40.05
N GLU A 264 16.17 -26.56 40.91
CA GLU A 264 16.98 -27.75 40.71
C GLU A 264 16.39 -28.73 39.69
N THR A 265 17.30 -29.38 38.98
CA THR A 265 17.05 -30.59 38.18
C THR A 265 16.41 -31.67 39.04
N THR A 266 15.09 -31.79 38.98
CA THR A 266 14.37 -32.96 39.51
C THR A 266 13.99 -33.86 38.33
N TYR A 267 14.79 -34.90 38.09
CA TYR A 267 14.47 -35.94 37.12
C TYR A 267 13.20 -36.70 37.57
N MET A 268 12.12 -36.60 36.80
CA MET A 268 10.93 -37.44 36.99
C MET A 268 10.99 -38.63 36.03
N GLU A 269 11.16 -39.83 36.61
CA GLU A 269 11.19 -41.10 35.92
C GLU A 269 9.77 -41.52 35.49
N ASN A 270 9.55 -41.68 34.19
CA ASN A 270 8.25 -42.10 33.64
C ASN A 270 8.05 -43.63 33.81
N LYS A 271 7.24 -44.04 34.79
CA LYS A 271 6.70 -45.41 34.88
C LYS A 271 5.60 -45.64 33.82
N LYS A 272 5.86 -46.54 32.87
CA LYS A 272 4.84 -47.10 31.95
C LYS A 272 3.78 -47.87 32.76
N LYS A 273 2.49 -47.59 32.52
CA LYS A 273 1.37 -48.42 32.99
C LYS A 273 1.27 -49.70 32.16
N PRO A 274 0.98 -50.86 32.78
CA PRO A 274 0.79 -52.11 32.05
C PRO A 274 -0.63 -52.19 31.45
N THR A 275 -0.69 -52.65 30.21
CA THR A 275 -1.88 -53.15 29.53
C THR A 275 -2.29 -54.49 30.11
N GLY A 276 -3.56 -54.65 30.51
CA GLY A 276 -4.16 -55.93 30.89
C GLY A 276 -5.41 -56.21 30.04
N PRO A 277 -5.72 -57.48 29.71
CA PRO A 277 -6.56 -57.83 28.56
C PRO A 277 -7.97 -58.35 28.92
N VAL A 278 -8.86 -58.28 27.91
CA VAL A 278 -10.16 -58.96 27.65
C VAL A 278 -11.16 -59.06 28.80
#